data_AF-A0A6L2ZNM5-F1
#
_entry.id   AF-A0A6L2ZNM5-F1
#
_cell.length_a   1.000
_cell.length_b   1.000
_cell.length_c   1.000
_cell.angle_alpha   90.00
_cell.angle_beta   90.00
_cell.angle_gamma   90.00
#
_symmetry.space_group_name_H-M   'P 1'
#
loop_
_entity.id
_entity.type
_entity.pdbx_description
1 polymer ?
#
loop_
_entity_poly.entity_id
_entity_poly.type
_entity_poly.pdbx_seq_one_letter_code
_entity_poly.pdbx_strand_id
1 'polypeptide(L)'
;MFGLVAISSGVDSCSSKSLDCPQESDISKAIIGVRSIEKVMPKEWDERQVELRIKELEVQKIRLELEIMKLRKEDNTPSNNELIDSIKEELSRVEKELGRWIRDGKEYLNRAGKELERLKHKLDELFT
;
A
#
# COMPACT_ATOMS: atom_id res chain seq x y z
N MET A 1 -7.30 12.33 21.85
CA MET A 1 -8.39 13.33 21.85
C MET A 1 -8.53 13.81 20.41
N PHE A 2 -9.40 13.18 19.62
CA PHE A 2 -9.65 13.53 18.21
C PHE A 2 -10.85 14.49 18.20
N GLY A 3 -10.67 15.69 17.65
CA GLY A 3 -11.71 16.70 17.56
C GLY A 3 -12.81 16.28 16.58
N LEU A 4 -14.02 16.05 17.11
CA LEU A 4 -15.26 15.97 16.34
C LEU A 4 -15.53 17.34 15.73
N VAL A 5 -15.43 17.46 14.40
CA VAL A 5 -16.00 18.60 13.69
C VAL A 5 -17.47 18.30 13.49
N ALA A 6 -18.32 18.95 14.28
CA ALA A 6 -19.75 18.98 14.06
C ALA A 6 -20.03 19.73 12.76
N ILE A 7 -20.54 19.03 11.74
CA ILE A 7 -21.12 19.65 10.55
C ILE A 7 -22.46 20.23 11.02
N SER A 8 -22.52 21.54 11.23
CA SER A 8 -23.80 22.20 11.51
C SER A 8 -24.69 22.04 10.28
N SER A 9 -25.79 21.30 10.46
CA SER A 9 -26.93 21.29 9.56
C SER A 9 -27.54 22.69 9.49
N GLY A 10 -26.98 23.54 8.65
CA GLY A 10 -27.64 24.76 8.19
C GLY A 10 -28.75 24.39 7.21
N VAL A 11 -29.81 23.76 7.72
CA VAL A 11 -31.08 23.60 7.01
C VAL A 11 -32.01 24.64 7.62
N ASP A 12 -32.00 25.85 7.08
CA ASP A 12 -33.04 26.83 7.41
C ASP A 12 -33.54 27.54 6.15
N SER A 13 -34.80 27.21 5.82
CA SER A 13 -35.78 27.97 5.05
C SER A 13 -35.50 28.30 3.57
N CYS A 14 -35.84 27.35 2.69
CA CYS A 14 -36.34 27.70 1.35
C CYS A 14 -37.76 28.25 1.49
N SER A 15 -37.92 29.58 1.43
CA SER A 15 -39.23 30.23 1.40
C SER A 15 -39.78 30.28 -0.03
N SER A 16 -41.06 29.96 -0.16
CA SER A 16 -41.78 29.87 -1.43
C SER A 16 -41.85 31.21 -2.16
N LYS A 17 -41.06 31.35 -3.23
CA LYS A 17 -41.43 31.87 -4.56
C LYS A 17 -40.14 32.28 -5.25
N SER A 18 -39.92 31.70 -6.44
CA SER A 18 -38.86 32.04 -7.39
C SER A 18 -37.44 31.99 -6.85
N LEU A 19 -36.79 30.83 -6.96
CA LEU A 19 -35.38 30.68 -7.36
C LEU A 19 -35.06 29.17 -7.38
N ASP A 20 -34.38 28.71 -8.42
CA ASP A 20 -33.84 27.36 -8.52
C ASP A 20 -33.08 27.02 -7.24
N CYS A 21 -33.60 26.06 -6.46
CA CYS A 21 -32.81 25.44 -5.40
C CYS A 21 -31.61 24.79 -6.10
N PRO A 22 -30.35 25.05 -5.67
CA PRO A 22 -29.24 24.33 -6.25
C PRO A 22 -29.50 22.85 -6.05
N GLN A 23 -29.61 22.10 -7.15
CA GLN A 23 -29.54 20.65 -7.15
C GLN A 23 -28.41 20.26 -6.21
N GLU A 24 -28.63 19.26 -5.34
CA GLU A 24 -27.58 18.62 -4.53
C GLU A 24 -26.29 18.57 -5.35
N SER A 25 -25.39 19.51 -5.05
CA SER A 25 -24.37 19.89 -6.03
C SER A 25 -23.48 18.69 -6.27
N ASP A 26 -23.08 18.47 -7.53
CA ASP A 26 -22.22 17.35 -7.93
C ASP A 26 -20.91 17.25 -7.11
N ILE A 27 -20.57 18.32 -6.37
CA ILE A 27 -19.58 18.37 -5.29
C ILE A 27 -19.82 17.30 -4.22
N SER A 28 -21.05 17.08 -3.76
CA SER A 28 -21.37 16.06 -2.76
C SER A 28 -21.13 14.63 -3.28
N LYS A 29 -21.38 14.40 -4.58
CA LYS A 29 -21.04 13.12 -5.24
C LYS A 29 -19.53 12.96 -5.44
N ALA A 30 -18.81 14.03 -5.77
CA ALA A 30 -17.36 14.03 -5.90
C ALA A 30 -16.67 13.74 -4.55
N ILE A 31 -17.16 14.32 -3.44
CA ILE A 31 -16.64 14.07 -2.09
C ILE A 31 -16.85 12.60 -1.67
N ILE A 32 -17.95 11.96 -2.06
CA ILE A 32 -18.19 10.52 -1.84
C ILE A 32 -17.22 9.66 -2.68
N GLY A 33 -16.86 10.10 -3.89
CA GLY A 33 -15.85 9.47 -4.73
C GLY A 33 -14.46 9.42 -4.08
N VAL A 34 -14.04 10.48 -3.38
CA VAL A 34 -12.73 10.53 -2.71
C VAL A 34 -12.64 9.55 -1.52
N ARG A 35 -13.75 9.31 -0.80
CA ARG A 35 -13.80 8.29 0.28
C ARG A 35 -13.68 6.84 -0.24
N SER A 36 -13.73 6.62 -1.54
CA SER A 36 -13.56 5.28 -2.14
C SER A 36 -12.09 4.87 -2.29
N ILE A 37 -11.12 5.79 -2.20
CA ILE A 37 -9.69 5.48 -2.35
C ILE A 37 -9.17 4.67 -1.15
N GLU A 38 -9.64 4.97 0.07
CA GLU A 38 -9.34 4.17 1.28
C GLU A 38 -9.82 2.72 1.18
N LYS A 39 -10.79 2.42 0.30
CA LYS A 39 -11.25 1.05 0.02
C LYS A 39 -10.42 0.30 -1.02
N VAL A 40 -9.65 1.02 -1.84
CA VAL A 40 -8.80 0.40 -2.88
C VAL A 40 -7.46 -0.05 -2.30
N MET A 41 -7.06 0.49 -1.13
CA MET A 41 -5.85 0.07 -0.44
C MET A 41 -6.13 -0.90 0.72
N PRO A 42 -5.85 -2.21 0.60
CA PRO A 42 -5.80 -3.09 1.76
C PRO A 42 -4.72 -2.59 2.72
N LYS A 43 -4.97 -2.66 4.03
CA LYS A 43 -4.03 -2.18 5.08
C LYS A 43 -2.63 -2.77 4.96
N GLU A 44 -2.53 -3.99 4.43
CA GLU A 44 -1.30 -4.76 4.20
C GLU A 44 -0.39 -4.16 3.12
N TRP A 45 -0.94 -3.29 2.27
CA TRP A 45 -0.27 -2.65 1.14
C TRP A 45 -0.11 -1.14 1.33
N ASP A 46 -0.13 -0.67 2.58
CA ASP A 46 0.39 0.64 2.93
C ASP A 46 1.85 0.73 2.46
N GLU A 47 2.20 1.79 1.71
CA GLU A 47 3.51 1.92 1.05
C GLU A 47 4.66 1.74 2.04
N ARG A 48 4.51 2.28 3.26
CA ARG A 48 5.50 2.14 4.33
C ARG A 48 5.61 0.71 4.86
N GLN A 49 4.51 -0.03 4.96
CA GLN A 49 4.53 -1.42 5.39
C GLN A 49 5.18 -2.33 4.35
N VAL A 50 4.90 -2.09 3.07
CA VAL A 50 5.54 -2.80 1.95
C VAL A 50 7.04 -2.54 1.95
N GLU A 51 7.45 -1.27 2.07
CA GLU A 51 8.85 -0.89 2.15
C GLU A 51 9.55 -1.53 3.35
N LEU A 52 8.92 -1.50 4.53
CA LEU A 52 9.46 -2.12 5.74
C LEU A 52 9.63 -3.63 5.55
N ARG A 53 8.62 -4.31 4.99
CA ARG A 53 8.68 -5.76 4.78
C ARG A 53 9.76 -6.17 3.78
N ILE A 54 9.95 -5.40 2.71
CA ILE A 54 11.04 -5.61 1.75
C ILE A 54 12.38 -5.48 2.47
N LYS A 55 12.58 -4.41 3.26
CA LYS A 55 13.82 -4.19 4.03
C LYS A 55 14.09 -5.31 5.03
N GLU A 56 13.06 -5.82 5.72
CA GLU A 56 13.20 -6.96 6.63
C GLU A 56 13.72 -8.21 5.90
N LEU A 57 13.14 -8.52 4.74
CA LEU A 57 13.53 -9.67 3.92
C LEU A 57 14.95 -9.51 3.36
N GLU A 58 15.35 -8.30 2.96
CA GLU A 58 16.72 -7.99 2.53
C GLU A 58 17.74 -8.19 3.67
N VAL A 59 17.42 -7.72 4.87
CA VAL A 59 18.27 -7.94 6.06
C VAL A 59 18.38 -9.42 6.40
N GLN A 60 17.27 -10.17 6.35
CA GLN A 60 17.28 -11.62 6.54
C GLN A 60 18.15 -12.33 5.51
N LYS A 61 18.02 -11.95 4.23
CA LYS A 61 18.86 -12.48 3.14
C LYS A 61 20.35 -12.27 3.44
N ILE A 62 20.77 -11.04 3.74
CA ILE A 62 22.17 -10.71 4.05
C ILE A 62 22.67 -11.53 5.24
N ARG A 63 21.84 -11.70 6.28
CA ARG A 63 22.20 -12.49 7.46
C ARG A 63 22.49 -13.96 7.10
N LEU A 64 21.63 -14.58 6.31
CA LEU A 64 21.80 -15.97 5.87
C LEU A 64 23.04 -16.13 4.97
N GLU A 65 23.30 -15.18 4.08
CA GLU A 65 24.52 -15.16 3.26
C GLU A 65 25.79 -15.08 4.11
N LEU A 66 25.81 -14.21 5.12
CA LEU A 66 26.93 -14.09 6.07
C LEU A 66 27.14 -15.37 6.88
N GLU A 67 26.06 -16.05 7.27
CA GLU A 67 26.13 -17.32 8.00
C GLU A 67 26.75 -18.42 7.13
N ILE A 68 26.33 -18.54 5.87
CA ILE A 68 26.97 -19.44 4.89
C ILE A 68 28.46 -19.10 4.74
N MET A 69 28.81 -17.82 4.61
CA MET A 69 30.21 -17.40 4.49
C MET A 69 31.04 -17.75 5.73
N LYS A 70 30.46 -17.64 6.93
CA LYS A 70 31.12 -18.01 8.18
C LYS A 70 31.37 -19.52 8.25
N LEU A 71 30.34 -20.32 7.98
CA LEU A 71 30.44 -21.79 7.99
C LEU A 71 31.41 -22.34 6.94
N ARG A 72 31.60 -21.63 5.82
CA ARG A 72 32.63 -21.99 4.81
C ARG A 72 34.06 -21.65 5.22
N LYS A 73 34.23 -20.70 6.15
CA LYS A 73 35.55 -20.31 6.69
C LYS A 73 35.97 -21.19 7.85
N GLU A 74 35.02 -21.65 8.65
CA GLU A 74 35.20 -22.70 9.64
C GLU A 74 35.32 -24.03 8.89
N ASP A 75 36.31 -24.88 9.20
CA ASP A 75 36.74 -26.04 8.40
C ASP A 75 35.60 -26.81 7.70
N ASN A 76 35.87 -27.33 6.50
CA ASN A 76 34.92 -28.07 5.66
C ASN A 76 34.58 -29.45 6.28
N THR A 77 33.84 -29.42 7.38
CA THR A 77 33.31 -30.61 8.04
C THR A 77 31.98 -31.01 7.39
N PRO A 78 31.64 -32.31 7.39
CA PRO A 78 30.33 -32.78 6.92
C PRO A 78 29.16 -32.07 7.61
N SER A 79 29.30 -31.79 8.92
CA SER A 79 28.29 -31.05 9.71
C SER A 79 28.09 -29.61 9.21
N ASN A 80 29.16 -28.90 8.83
CA ASN A 80 29.05 -27.54 8.28
C ASN A 80 28.36 -27.56 6.91
N ASN A 81 28.59 -28.59 6.10
CA ASN A 81 27.94 -28.73 4.79
C ASN A 81 26.42 -28.96 4.92
N GLU A 82 25.98 -29.81 5.86
CA GLU A 82 24.55 -30.02 6.13
C GLU A 82 23.87 -28.73 6.62
N LEU A 83 24.52 -27.98 7.52
CA LEU A 83 24.03 -26.68 7.98
C LEU A 83 23.94 -25.67 6.83
N ILE A 84 24.97 -25.59 5.98
CA ILE A 84 24.98 -24.72 4.80
C ILE A 84 23.81 -25.04 3.87
N ASP A 85 23.51 -26.32 3.64
CA ASP A 85 22.40 -26.71 2.76
C ASP A 85 21.04 -26.34 3.37
N SER A 86 20.86 -26.52 4.68
CA SER A 86 19.67 -26.01 5.39
C SER A 86 19.53 -24.49 5.26
N ILE A 87 20.63 -23.73 5.42
CA ILE A 87 20.60 -22.26 5.30
C ILE A 87 20.31 -21.84 3.85
N LYS A 88 20.79 -22.57 2.84
CA LYS A 88 20.46 -22.31 1.42
C LYS A 88 18.97 -22.53 1.13
N GLU A 89 18.35 -23.55 1.72
CA GLU A 89 16.90 -23.75 1.58
C GLU A 89 16.11 -22.58 2.16
N GLU A 90 16.52 -22.09 3.33
CA GLU A 90 15.93 -20.89 3.93
C GLU A 90 16.16 -19.64 3.09
N LEU A 91 17.38 -19.43 2.59
CA LEU A 91 17.73 -18.34 1.69
C LEU A 91 16.84 -18.36 0.44
N SER A 92 16.62 -19.53 -0.17
CA SER A 92 15.73 -19.68 -1.32
C SER A 92 14.28 -19.30 -0.99
N ARG A 93 13.79 -19.61 0.23
CA ARG A 93 12.46 -19.20 0.68
C ARG A 93 12.36 -17.69 0.82
N VAL A 94 13.35 -17.05 1.46
CA VAL A 94 13.41 -15.59 1.64
C VAL A 94 13.47 -14.87 0.29
N GLU A 95 14.28 -15.35 -0.66
CA GLU A 95 14.38 -14.76 -2.01
C GLU A 95 13.08 -14.86 -2.81
N LYS A 96 12.39 -16.01 -2.73
CA LYS A 96 11.08 -16.18 -3.37
C LYS A 96 10.05 -15.23 -2.76
N GLU A 97 10.06 -15.07 -1.44
CA GLU A 97 9.17 -14.15 -0.76
C GLU A 97 9.46 -12.70 -1.14
N LEU A 98 10.72 -12.26 -1.08
CA LEU A 98 11.16 -10.93 -1.50
C LEU A 98 10.74 -10.63 -2.94
N GLY A 99 10.94 -11.58 -3.85
CA GLY A 99 10.51 -11.45 -5.24
C GLY A 99 9.00 -11.31 -5.43
N ARG A 100 8.18 -11.95 -4.59
CA ARG A 100 6.71 -11.77 -4.58
C ARG A 100 6.34 -10.38 -4.09
N TRP A 101 6.86 -9.95 -2.94
CA TRP A 101 6.57 -8.63 -2.37
C TRP A 101 6.93 -7.49 -3.32
N ILE A 102 8.09 -7.55 -3.98
CA ILE A 102 8.50 -6.54 -4.96
C ILE A 102 7.56 -6.52 -6.18
N ARG A 103 7.19 -7.69 -6.70
CA ARG A 103 6.34 -7.80 -7.90
C ARG A 103 4.92 -7.32 -7.62
N ASP A 104 4.31 -7.87 -6.58
CA ASP A 104 2.93 -7.60 -6.21
C ASP A 104 2.80 -6.14 -5.75
N GLY A 105 3.80 -5.62 -5.04
CA GLY A 105 3.88 -4.21 -4.66
C GLY A 105 3.97 -3.26 -5.86
N LYS A 106 4.79 -3.59 -6.87
CA LYS A 106 4.85 -2.80 -8.12
C LYS A 106 3.53 -2.82 -8.89
N GLU A 107 2.91 -3.99 -8.99
CA GLU A 107 1.62 -4.12 -9.68
C GLU A 107 0.52 -3.32 -8.97
N TYR A 108 0.52 -3.36 -7.65
CA TYR A 108 -0.40 -2.61 -6.83
C TYR A 108 -0.22 -1.09 -6.97
N LEU A 109 1.01 -0.57 -6.86
CA LEU A 109 1.31 0.86 -7.07
C LEU A 109 0.87 1.33 -8.47
N ASN A 110 1.06 0.50 -9.49
CA ASN A 110 0.60 0.79 -10.84
C ASN A 110 -0.94 0.88 -10.94
N ARG A 111 -1.67 -0.04 -10.28
CA ARG A 111 -3.15 0.03 -10.23
C ARG A 111 -3.63 1.27 -9.49
N ALA A 112 -3.03 1.59 -8.35
CA ALA A 112 -3.35 2.79 -7.58
C ALA A 112 -3.10 4.08 -8.38
N GLY A 113 -1.96 4.17 -9.07
CA GLY A 113 -1.63 5.30 -9.95
C GLY A 113 -2.61 5.47 -11.10
N LYS A 114 -3.05 4.37 -11.74
CA LYS A 114 -4.08 4.42 -12.79
C LYS A 114 -5.43 4.92 -12.27
N GLU A 115 -5.83 4.47 -11.08
CA GLU A 115 -7.10 4.92 -10.49
C GLU A 115 -7.04 6.39 -10.07
N LEU A 116 -5.89 6.85 -9.57
CA LEU A 116 -5.66 8.27 -9.27
C LEU A 116 -5.77 9.13 -10.53
N GLU A 117 -5.15 8.73 -11.64
CA GLU A 117 -5.24 9.46 -12.91
C GLU A 117 -6.68 9.49 -13.44
N ARG A 118 -7.42 8.38 -13.29
CA ARG A 118 -8.84 8.31 -13.64
C ARG A 118 -9.69 9.29 -12.83
N LEU A 119 -9.44 9.38 -11.52
CA LEU A 119 -10.16 10.32 -10.64
C LEU A 119 -9.81 11.76 -10.95
N LYS A 120 -8.54 12.05 -11.26
CA LYS A 120 -8.09 13.38 -11.70
C LYS A 120 -8.82 13.81 -12.98
N HIS A 121 -8.89 12.94 -13.99
CA HIS A 121 -9.63 13.24 -15.22
C HIS A 121 -11.11 13.56 -14.98
N LYS A 122 -11.78 12.78 -14.12
CA LYS A 122 -13.18 13.04 -13.75
C LYS A 122 -13.36 14.34 -12.99
N LEU A 123 -12.38 14.72 -12.18
CA LEU A 123 -12.39 15.99 -11.49
C LEU A 123 -12.28 17.13 -12.50
N ASP A 124 -11.35 17.04 -13.45
CA ASP A 124 -11.18 18.04 -14.51
C ASP A 124 -12.48 18.20 -15.33
N GLU A 125 -13.14 17.09 -15.71
CA GLU A 125 -14.44 17.11 -16.41
C GLU A 125 -15.55 17.84 -15.63
N LEU A 126 -15.55 17.78 -14.30
CA LEU A 126 -16.59 18.40 -13.46
C LEU A 126 -16.39 19.91 -13.25
N PHE A 127 -15.19 20.42 -13.53
CA PHE A 127 -14.84 21.84 -13.39
C PHE A 127 -14.62 22.57 -14.73
N THR A 128 -14.91 21.89 -15.85
CA THR A 128 -14.92 22.48 -17.20
C THR A 128 -16.35 22.74 -17.65
#